data_AF-C7NM01-F1
#
_entry.id   AF-C7NM01-F1
#
_cell.length_a   1.000
_cell.length_b   1.000
_cell.length_c   1.000
_cell.angle_alpha   90.00
_cell.angle_beta   90.00
_cell.angle_gamma   90.00
#
_symmetry.space_group_name_H-M   'P 1'
#
loop_
_entity.id
_entity.type
_entity.pdbx_description
1 polymer ?
#
loop_
_entity_poly.entity_id
_entity_poly.type
_entity_poly.pdbx_seq_one_letter_code
_entity_poly.pdbx_strand_id
1 'polypeptide(L)'
;MGHQQAPYPAYQQAPTPAPYVAAAGQPGPGAAPGQMTVAPTNPALMALASFLVVGLGQALNGQVGRGLRFFFTAVALLLLSIPLTVIFLGWTMWILWAVNWIWSMVNAYKGAQKWTLKHGIIS
;
A
#
# COMPACT_ATOMS: atom_id res chain seq x y z
N MET A 1 1.87 -25.31 -66.49
CA MET A 1 1.99 -24.12 -65.63
C MET A 1 1.69 -24.56 -64.20
N GLY A 2 2.72 -25.00 -63.48
CA GLY A 2 2.57 -25.53 -62.12
C GLY A 2 2.71 -24.41 -61.12
N HIS A 3 1.63 -24.10 -60.40
CA HIS A 3 1.68 -23.16 -59.29
C HIS A 3 2.33 -23.84 -58.08
N GLN A 4 3.50 -23.34 -57.70
CA GLN A 4 4.27 -23.77 -56.54
C GLN A 4 3.63 -23.20 -55.28
N GLN A 5 2.89 -24.04 -54.53
CA GLN A 5 2.36 -23.69 -53.21
C GLN A 5 3.51 -23.62 -52.21
N ALA A 6 3.73 -22.45 -51.61
CA ALA A 6 4.69 -22.26 -50.54
C ALA A 6 4.22 -22.97 -49.25
N PRO A 7 5.11 -23.61 -48.48
CA PRO A 7 4.74 -24.21 -47.19
C PRO A 7 4.35 -23.13 -46.18
N TYR A 8 3.15 -23.24 -45.60
CA TYR A 8 2.74 -22.41 -44.47
C TYR A 8 3.60 -22.72 -43.24
N PRO A 9 4.08 -21.70 -42.48
CA PRO A 9 4.80 -21.93 -41.24
C PRO A 9 3.85 -22.52 -40.18
N ALA A 10 4.25 -23.65 -39.59
CA ALA A 10 3.54 -24.26 -38.47
C ALA A 10 3.61 -23.32 -37.26
N TYR A 11 2.46 -22.81 -36.83
CA TYR A 11 2.34 -22.06 -35.60
C TYR A 11 2.64 -23.03 -34.43
N GLN A 12 3.76 -22.82 -33.73
CA GLN A 12 4.03 -23.48 -32.46
C GLN A 12 2.94 -23.08 -31.47
N GLN A 13 2.07 -24.03 -31.12
CA GLN A 13 1.07 -23.87 -30.06
C GLN A 13 1.80 -23.53 -28.76
N ALA A 14 1.47 -22.38 -28.18
CA ALA A 14 1.94 -22.00 -26.85
C ALA A 14 1.48 -23.07 -25.83
N PRO A 15 2.35 -23.52 -24.91
CA PRO A 15 1.98 -24.47 -23.88
C PRO A 15 0.79 -23.92 -23.07
N THR A 16 -0.30 -24.67 -23.03
CA THR A 16 -1.46 -24.36 -22.18
C THR A 16 -1.02 -24.28 -20.72
N PRO A 17 -1.43 -23.25 -19.94
CA PRO A 17 -1.07 -23.14 -18.54
C PRO A 17 -1.59 -24.37 -17.76
N ALA A 18 -0.68 -25.20 -17.25
CA ALA A 18 -1.03 -26.33 -16.41
C ALA A 18 -1.65 -25.82 -15.09
N PRO A 19 -2.75 -26.42 -14.61
CA PRO A 19 -3.35 -26.05 -13.33
C PRO A 19 -2.36 -26.30 -12.20
N TYR A 20 -2.27 -25.35 -11.26
CA TYR A 20 -1.41 -25.40 -10.08
C TYR A 20 -1.92 -26.48 -9.11
N VAL A 21 -1.56 -27.74 -9.35
CA VAL A 21 -1.73 -28.79 -8.34
C VAL A 21 -0.66 -28.61 -7.28
N ALA A 22 -1.08 -28.27 -6.06
CA ALA A 22 -0.25 -28.30 -4.86
C ALA A 22 0.12 -29.76 -4.56
N ALA A 23 1.16 -30.27 -5.24
CA ALA A 23 1.70 -31.60 -5.00
C ALA A 23 2.50 -31.58 -3.68
N ALA A 24 1.78 -31.78 -2.58
CA ALA A 24 2.38 -32.20 -1.32
C ALA A 24 3.01 -33.58 -1.55
N GLY A 25 4.35 -33.60 -1.58
CA GLY A 25 5.25 -34.76 -1.50
C GLY A 25 4.68 -36.13 -1.88
N GLN A 26 4.90 -36.55 -3.13
CA GLN A 26 5.26 -37.93 -3.42
C GLN A 26 6.33 -37.98 -4.51
N PRO A 27 7.48 -38.65 -4.28
CA PRO A 27 8.43 -38.92 -5.34
C PRO A 27 7.83 -40.02 -6.23
N GLY A 28 7.32 -39.62 -7.40
CA GLY A 28 6.91 -40.57 -8.43
C GLY A 28 8.11 -41.38 -8.93
N PRO A 29 7.97 -42.69 -9.14
CA PRO A 29 9.04 -43.51 -9.70
C PRO A 29 9.30 -43.06 -11.13
N GLY A 30 10.38 -42.30 -11.33
CA GLY A 30 10.74 -41.69 -12.62
C GLY A 30 11.38 -40.29 -12.55
N ALA A 31 11.61 -39.73 -11.36
CA ALA A 31 12.29 -38.44 -11.22
C ALA A 31 13.72 -38.51 -11.79
N ALA A 32 13.93 -37.85 -12.93
CA ALA A 32 15.22 -37.73 -13.58
C ALA A 32 16.23 -37.04 -12.63
N PRO A 33 17.49 -37.50 -12.56
CA PRO A 33 18.51 -36.88 -11.72
C PRO A 33 18.73 -35.43 -12.18
N GLY A 34 18.25 -34.48 -11.38
CA GLY A 34 18.29 -33.04 -11.70
C GLY A 34 17.01 -32.27 -11.36
N GLN A 35 15.90 -32.94 -11.04
CA GLN A 35 14.69 -32.26 -10.58
C GLN A 35 14.86 -31.80 -9.12
N MET A 36 15.40 -30.58 -8.95
CA MET A 36 15.35 -29.85 -7.69
C MET A 36 13.89 -29.48 -7.40
N THR A 37 13.23 -30.25 -6.55
CA THR A 37 11.93 -29.93 -5.98
C THR A 37 12.09 -28.73 -5.03
N VAL A 38 11.77 -27.52 -5.51
CA VAL A 38 11.81 -26.31 -4.69
C VAL A 38 10.68 -26.37 -3.66
N ALA A 39 11.01 -26.19 -2.39
CA ALA A 39 10.02 -26.20 -1.31
C ALA A 39 8.95 -25.12 -1.53
N PRO A 40 7.65 -25.41 -1.31
CA PRO A 40 6.58 -24.44 -1.49
C PRO A 40 6.74 -23.26 -0.52
N THR A 41 6.76 -22.03 -1.05
CA THR A 41 6.74 -20.81 -0.25
C THR A 41 5.34 -20.53 0.29
N ASN A 42 5.25 -20.18 1.58
CA ASN A 42 3.96 -19.89 2.22
C ASN A 42 3.48 -18.47 1.86
N PRO A 43 2.38 -18.32 1.09
CA PRO A 43 1.92 -17.02 0.62
C PRO A 43 1.40 -16.12 1.74
N ALA A 44 0.82 -16.69 2.80
CA ALA A 44 0.34 -15.91 3.94
C ALA A 44 1.49 -15.26 4.70
N LEU A 45 2.62 -15.97 4.82
CA LEU A 45 3.82 -15.46 5.47
C LEU A 45 4.45 -14.31 4.66
N MET A 46 4.43 -14.42 3.34
CA MET A 46 4.91 -13.35 2.44
C MET A 46 4.01 -12.11 2.49
N ALA A 47 2.69 -12.30 2.60
CA ALA A 47 1.75 -11.21 2.77
C ALA A 47 1.98 -10.50 4.13
N LEU A 48 2.16 -11.26 5.21
CA LEU A 48 2.44 -10.72 6.54
C LEU A 48 3.76 -9.94 6.57
N ALA A 49 4.79 -10.47 5.90
CA ALA A 49 6.07 -9.78 5.76
C ALA A 49 5.90 -8.44 5.02
N SER A 50 5.10 -8.41 3.96
CA SER A 50 4.81 -7.17 3.20
C SER A 50 3.91 -6.19 3.96
N PHE A 51 3.07 -6.69 4.87
CA PHE A 51 2.26 -5.88 5.77
C PHE A 51 3.13 -5.13 6.79
N LEU A 52 4.12 -5.81 7.37
CA LEU A 52 5.06 -5.21 8.32
C LEU A 52 6.02 -4.24 7.64
N VAL A 53 6.55 -4.62 6.48
CA VAL A 53 7.47 -3.81 5.69
C VAL A 53 7.08 -3.91 4.22
N VAL A 54 6.63 -2.81 3.63
CA VAL A 54 6.25 -2.78 2.21
C VAL A 54 7.37 -3.33 1.34
N GLY A 55 7.04 -4.29 0.48
CA GLY A 55 7.98 -4.91 -0.46
C GLY A 55 8.79 -6.08 0.11
N LEU A 56 8.74 -6.35 1.42
CA LEU A 56 9.53 -7.42 2.05
C LEU A 56 9.13 -8.82 1.59
N GLY A 57 7.84 -9.12 1.46
CA GLY A 57 7.39 -10.42 0.96
C GLY A 57 7.83 -10.70 -0.49
N GLN A 58 7.92 -9.66 -1.32
CA GLN A 58 8.45 -9.79 -2.68
C GLN A 58 9.96 -10.07 -2.66
N ALA A 59 10.71 -9.43 -1.75
CA ALA A 59 12.13 -9.70 -1.57
C ALA A 59 12.39 -11.14 -1.06
N LEU A 60 11.59 -11.62 -0.11
CA LEU A 60 11.67 -12.99 0.41
C LEU A 60 11.24 -14.06 -0.61
N ASN A 61 10.43 -13.69 -1.61
CA ASN A 61 10.03 -14.58 -2.70
C ASN A 61 11.06 -14.61 -3.86
N GLY A 62 12.29 -14.17 -3.61
CA GLY A 62 13.36 -14.08 -4.62
C GLY A 62 13.19 -12.93 -5.62
N GLN A 63 12.17 -12.09 -5.47
CA GLN A 63 11.86 -10.97 -6.37
C GLN A 63 12.32 -9.65 -5.77
N VAL A 64 13.59 -9.59 -5.35
CA VAL A 64 14.19 -8.43 -4.66
C VAL A 64 13.98 -7.13 -5.45
N GLY A 65 14.15 -7.16 -6.77
CA GLY A 65 13.91 -5.99 -7.62
C GLY A 65 12.47 -5.46 -7.57
N ARG A 66 11.46 -6.34 -7.43
CA ARG A 66 10.07 -5.91 -7.24
C ARG A 66 9.85 -5.35 -5.85
N GLY A 67 10.40 -6.02 -4.82
CA GLY A 67 10.33 -5.55 -3.44
C GLY A 67 10.89 -4.15 -3.27
N LEU A 68 12.06 -3.90 -3.85
CA LEU A 68 12.71 -2.58 -3.81
C LEU A 68 11.85 -1.49 -4.45
N ARG A 69 11.23 -1.74 -5.61
CA ARG A 69 10.34 -0.76 -6.26
C ARG A 69 9.18 -0.37 -5.35
N PHE A 70 8.49 -1.35 -4.77
CA PHE A 70 7.40 -1.06 -3.85
C PHE A 70 7.86 -0.29 -2.61
N PHE A 71 9.01 -0.69 -2.04
CA PHE A 71 9.58 0.00 -0.89
C PHE A 71 9.89 1.47 -1.20
N PHE A 72 10.61 1.76 -2.29
CA PHE A 72 10.95 3.12 -2.67
C PHE A 72 9.73 3.96 -3.04
N THR A 73 8.75 3.39 -3.75
CA THR A 73 7.50 4.10 -4.05
C THR A 73 6.75 4.47 -2.76
N ALA A 74 6.67 3.55 -1.79
CA ALA A 74 6.03 3.84 -0.51
C ALA A 74 6.76 4.91 0.30
N VAL A 75 8.09 4.86 0.35
CA VAL A 75 8.90 5.90 1.02
C VAL A 75 8.73 7.26 0.33
N ALA A 76 8.75 7.32 -1.00
CA ALA A 76 8.55 8.56 -1.74
C ALA A 76 7.16 9.17 -1.49
N LEU A 77 6.10 8.34 -1.47
CA LEU A 77 4.75 8.78 -1.14
C LEU A 77 4.67 9.29 0.29
N LEU A 78 5.31 8.62 1.25
CA LEU A 78 5.36 9.06 2.64
C LEU A 78 6.01 10.45 2.73
N LEU A 79 7.20 10.63 2.14
CA LEU A 79 7.93 11.89 2.15
C LEU A 79 7.16 13.03 1.49
N LEU A 80 6.39 12.74 0.44
CA LEU A 80 5.53 13.74 -0.21
C LEU A 80 4.27 14.04 0.62
N SER A 81 3.72 13.04 1.32
CA SER A 81 2.49 13.19 2.11
C SER A 81 2.67 14.08 3.34
N ILE A 82 3.84 14.07 3.99
CA ILE A 82 4.11 14.87 5.19
C ILE A 82 3.95 16.39 4.94
N PRO A 83 4.65 17.01 3.97
CA PRO A 83 4.49 18.44 3.72
C PRO A 83 3.10 18.77 3.18
N LEU A 84 2.51 17.92 2.34
CA LEU A 84 1.14 18.14 1.85
C LEU A 84 0.13 18.17 3.00
N THR A 85 0.19 17.19 3.91
CA THR A 85 -0.73 17.15 5.06
C THR A 85 -0.52 18.31 6.01
N VAL A 86 0.73 18.65 6.35
CA VAL A 86 1.02 19.80 7.24
C VAL A 86 0.56 21.12 6.62
N ILE A 87 0.78 21.33 5.32
CA ILE A 87 0.38 22.57 4.65
C ILE A 87 -1.15 22.65 4.55
N PHE A 88 -1.82 21.60 4.05
CA PHE A 88 -3.26 21.66 3.83
C PHE A 88 -4.08 21.50 5.13
N LEU A 89 -3.79 20.49 5.94
CA LEU A 89 -4.52 20.26 7.20
C LEU A 89 -4.03 21.17 8.32
N GLY A 90 -2.72 21.41 8.42
CA GLY A 90 -2.16 22.22 9.50
C GLY A 90 -2.67 23.66 9.47
N TRP A 91 -2.61 24.34 8.32
CA TRP A 91 -3.11 25.72 8.21
C TRP A 91 -4.61 25.82 8.41
N THR A 92 -5.38 24.93 7.78
CA THR A 92 -6.85 24.91 7.95
C THR A 92 -7.24 24.68 9.40
N MET A 93 -6.63 23.71 10.08
CA MET A 93 -6.91 23.42 11.49
C MET A 93 -6.44 24.54 12.41
N TRP A 94 -5.31 25.19 12.12
CA TRP A 94 -4.81 26.29 12.92
C TRP A 94 -5.72 27.51 12.88
N ILE A 95 -6.28 27.84 11.70
CA ILE A 95 -7.26 28.94 11.57
C ILE A 95 -8.53 28.61 12.37
N LEU A 96 -9.06 27.39 12.23
CA LEU A 96 -10.25 26.96 12.98
C LEU A 96 -10.02 27.05 14.50
N TRP A 97 -8.85 26.62 14.95
CA TRP A 97 -8.46 26.73 16.36
C TRP A 97 -8.41 28.19 16.84
N ALA A 98 -7.79 29.08 16.06
CA ALA A 98 -7.69 30.49 16.39
C ALA A 98 -9.07 31.18 16.46
N VAL A 99 -9.96 30.89 15.51
CA VAL A 99 -11.32 31.43 15.49
C VAL A 99 -12.10 30.97 16.72
N ASN A 100 -12.03 29.67 17.06
CA ASN A 100 -12.71 29.14 18.24
C ASN A 100 -12.17 29.76 19.54
N TRP A 101 -10.86 29.99 19.63
CA TRP A 101 -10.24 30.63 20.78
C TRP A 101 -10.72 32.07 20.98
N ILE A 102 -10.74 32.88 19.91
CA ILE A 102 -11.26 34.25 19.96
C ILE A 102 -12.74 34.24 20.34
N TRP A 103 -13.53 33.35 19.74
CA TRP A 103 -14.95 33.21 20.08
C TRP A 103 -15.17 32.88 21.56
N SER A 104 -14.35 31.99 22.11
CA SER A 104 -14.36 31.64 23.54
C SER A 104 -14.11 32.88 24.41
N MET A 105 -13.14 33.72 24.07
CA MET A 105 -12.89 34.98 24.80
C MET A 105 -14.07 35.94 24.72
N VAL A 106 -14.65 36.11 23.52
CA VAL A 106 -15.83 36.98 23.33
C VAL A 106 -17.01 36.48 24.16
N ASN A 107 -17.24 35.17 24.20
CA ASN A 107 -18.31 34.58 24.99
C ASN A 107 -18.06 34.78 26.50
N ALA A 108 -16.82 34.61 26.97
CA ALA A 108 -16.44 34.86 28.35
C ALA A 108 -16.66 36.33 28.76
N TYR A 109 -16.24 37.28 27.92
CA TYR A 109 -16.42 38.71 28.17
C TYR A 109 -17.91 39.09 28.25
N LYS A 110 -18.71 38.64 27.27
CA LYS A 110 -20.16 38.87 27.28
C LYS A 110 -20.83 38.19 28.46
N GLY A 111 -20.35 37.02 28.87
CA GLY A 111 -20.80 36.32 30.07
C GLY A 111 -20.57 37.15 31.34
N ALA A 112 -19.36 37.69 31.50
CA ALA A 112 -19.01 38.55 32.61
C ALA A 112 -19.87 39.82 32.66
N GLN A 113 -20.04 40.53 31.53
CA GLN A 113 -20.90 41.72 31.46
C GLN A 113 -22.34 41.42 31.88
N LYS A 114 -22.94 40.32 31.36
CA LYS A 114 -24.29 39.90 31.72
C LYS A 114 -24.41 39.57 33.20
N TRP A 115 -23.38 38.96 33.79
CA TRP A 115 -23.37 38.65 35.21
C TRP A 115 -23.32 39.93 36.06
N THR A 116 -22.44 40.87 35.71
CA THR A 116 -22.32 42.17 36.40
C THR A 116 -23.62 42.98 36.33
N LEU A 117 -24.25 43.06 35.16
CA LEU A 117 -25.54 43.75 34.97
C LEU A 117 -26.66 43.14 35.82
N LYS A 118 -26.66 41.81 36.00
CA LYS A 118 -27.65 41.12 36.85
C LYS A 118 -27.40 41.33 38.34
N HIS A 119 -26.16 41.49 38.76
CA HIS A 119 -25.78 41.62 40.17
C HIS A 119 -25.51 43.07 40.61
N GLY A 120 -25.71 44.05 39.71
CA GLY A 120 -25.66 45.48 40.04
C GLY A 120 -24.27 46.01 40.41
N ILE A 121 -23.19 45.30 40.08
CA ILE A 121 -21.82 45.73 40.40
C ILE A 121 -21.34 46.71 39.32
N ILE A 122 -21.81 47.95 39.40
CA ILE A 122 -21.20 49.07 38.68
C ILE A 122 -19.97 49.53 39.48
N SER A 123 -18.77 49.22 38.97
CA SER A 123 -17.52 49.89 39.36
C SER A 123 -17.24 51.05 38.41
#